data_AF-A0A821W3Z0-F1
#
_entry.id   AF-A0A821W3Z0-F1
#
_cell.length_a   1.000
_cell.length_b   1.000
_cell.length_c   1.000
_cell.angle_alpha   90.00
_cell.angle_beta   90.00
_cell.angle_gamma   90.00
#
_symmetry.space_group_name_H-M   'P 1'
#
loop_
_entity.id
_entity.type
_entity.pdbx_description
1 polymer ?
#
loop_
_entity_poly.entity_id
_entity_poly.type
_entity_poly.pdbx_seq_one_letter_code
_entity_poly.pdbx_strand_id
1 'polypeptide(L)'
;MSSQQRGIKFNDTETTRFLELYSMEKVLYDSSLEEYRDRDLRAAAAKRISHELNIPGFGPKEVISKFKNLRSSFCQELKKISDSARSGKGTDDIYKPKVFWFDQMNSFIRPFVQQRPTQSNLVNTFFLLLPS
;
A
#
# COMPACT_ATOMS: atom_id res chain seq x y z
N MET A 1 9.18 -3.64 27.50
CA MET A 1 8.84 -4.94 26.89
C MET A 1 8.16 -4.66 25.55
N SER A 2 8.94 -4.59 24.47
CA SER A 2 8.41 -4.29 23.13
C SER A 2 7.90 -5.59 22.52
N SER A 3 6.62 -5.90 22.79
CA SER A 3 5.94 -7.01 22.15
C SER A 3 5.91 -6.75 20.65
N GLN A 4 6.77 -7.44 19.90
CA GLN A 4 6.77 -7.45 18.46
C GLN A 4 5.46 -8.11 18.02
N GLN A 5 4.43 -7.31 17.71
CA GLN A 5 3.16 -7.81 17.18
C GLN A 5 3.48 -8.55 15.88
N ARG A 6 3.37 -9.89 15.90
CA ARG A 6 3.45 -10.71 14.70
C ARG A 6 2.24 -10.35 13.84
N GLY A 7 2.48 -9.66 12.72
CA GLY A 7 1.43 -9.34 11.77
C GLY A 7 0.74 -10.61 11.25
N ILE A 8 -0.57 -10.54 11.06
CA ILE A 8 -1.39 -11.65 10.58
C ILE A 8 -0.90 -12.06 9.17
N LYS A 9 -0.46 -13.31 9.04
CA LYS A 9 -0.05 -13.89 7.75
C LYS A 9 -1.30 -14.13 6.91
N PHE A 10 -1.27 -13.66 5.67
CA PHE A 10 -2.32 -13.94 4.69
C PHE A 10 -1.83 -15.03 3.74
N ASN A 11 -2.72 -15.91 3.33
CA ASN A 11 -2.56 -16.75 2.15
C ASN A 11 -2.92 -15.98 0.87
N ASP A 12 -2.79 -16.65 -0.28
CA ASP A 12 -2.99 -16.02 -1.58
C ASP A 12 -4.47 -15.61 -1.78
N THR A 13 -5.41 -16.46 -1.38
CA THR A 13 -6.86 -16.17 -1.44
C THR A 13 -7.25 -14.99 -0.56
N GLU A 14 -6.75 -14.93 0.68
CA GLU A 14 -6.99 -13.83 1.62
C GLU A 14 -6.42 -12.52 1.09
N THR A 15 -5.23 -12.56 0.47
CA THR A 15 -4.60 -11.38 -0.13
C THR A 15 -5.39 -10.88 -1.33
N THR A 16 -5.84 -11.78 -2.20
CA THR A 16 -6.69 -11.46 -3.35
C THR A 16 -8.01 -10.82 -2.89
N ARG A 17 -8.69 -11.44 -1.92
CA ARG A 17 -9.94 -10.92 -1.37
C ARG A 17 -9.76 -9.57 -0.67
N PHE A 18 -8.66 -9.40 0.06
CA PHE A 18 -8.33 -8.14 0.71
C PHE A 18 -8.13 -7.01 -0.29
N LEU A 19 -7.38 -7.25 -1.37
CA LEU A 19 -7.16 -6.24 -2.41
C LEU A 19 -8.44 -5.93 -3.19
N GLU A 20 -9.30 -6.92 -3.41
CA GLU A 20 -10.63 -6.72 -4.02
C GLU A 20 -11.48 -5.78 -3.17
N LEU A 21 -11.67 -6.10 -1.88
CA LEU A 21 -12.44 -5.26 -0.96
C LEU A 21 -11.84 -3.87 -0.80
N TYR A 22 -10.51 -3.76 -0.72
CA TYR A 22 -9.83 -2.48 -0.62
C TYR A 22 -10.02 -1.63 -1.86
N SER A 23 -10.02 -2.24 -3.06
CA SER A 23 -10.22 -1.51 -4.32
C SER A 23 -11.58 -0.80 -4.40
N MET A 24 -12.61 -1.35 -3.72
CA MET A 24 -13.96 -0.80 -3.67
C MET A 24 -14.08 0.40 -2.72
N GLU A 25 -13.16 0.56 -1.77
CA GLU A 25 -13.19 1.57 -0.72
C GLU A 25 -12.27 2.76 -1.04
N LYS A 26 -12.61 3.54 -2.07
CA LYS A 26 -11.79 4.68 -2.56
C LYS A 26 -11.40 5.67 -1.48
N VAL A 27 -12.26 5.87 -0.48
CA VAL A 27 -12.03 6.73 0.69
C VAL A 27 -10.74 6.40 1.45
N LEU A 28 -10.19 5.19 1.27
CA LEU A 28 -8.96 4.76 1.92
C LEU A 28 -7.68 5.15 1.16
N TYR A 29 -7.74 5.43 -0.13
CA TYR A 29 -6.54 5.64 -0.96
C TYR A 29 -6.59 6.80 -1.94
N ASP A 30 -7.78 7.31 -2.27
CA ASP A 30 -7.96 8.42 -3.18
C ASP A 30 -7.97 9.74 -2.40
N SER A 31 -6.85 10.47 -2.44
CA SER A 31 -6.71 11.75 -1.74
C SER A 31 -7.47 12.91 -2.38
N SER A 32 -8.09 12.70 -3.55
CA SER A 32 -8.92 13.71 -4.21
C SER A 32 -10.34 13.79 -3.64
N LEU A 33 -10.80 12.72 -2.96
CA LEU A 33 -12.10 12.68 -2.30
C LEU A 33 -12.11 13.56 -1.04
N GLU A 34 -13.20 14.28 -0.80
CA GLU A 34 -13.38 15.04 0.44
C GLU A 34 -13.46 14.09 1.64
N GLU A 35 -14.13 12.95 1.44
CA GLU A 35 -14.32 11.87 2.40
C GLU A 35 -12.99 11.25 2.84
N TYR A 36 -11.93 11.33 2.03
CA TYR A 36 -10.59 10.84 2.42
C TYR A 36 -10.04 11.57 3.66
N ARG A 37 -10.45 12.83 3.86
CA ARG A 37 -10.06 13.63 5.03
C ARG A 37 -10.90 13.29 6.25
N ASP A 38 -12.06 12.66 6.05
CA ASP A 38 -12.93 12.21 7.13
C ASP A 38 -12.37 10.94 7.79
N ARG A 39 -12.01 11.08 9.05
CA ARG A 39 -11.44 9.99 9.85
C ARG A 39 -12.47 8.89 10.11
N ASP A 40 -13.72 9.24 10.30
CA ASP A 40 -14.78 8.30 10.68
C ASP A 40 -15.24 7.49 9.47
N LEU A 41 -15.33 8.11 8.29
CA LEU A 41 -15.61 7.39 7.05
C LEU A 41 -14.50 6.39 6.70
N ARG A 42 -13.24 6.77 6.90
CA ARG A 42 -12.11 5.84 6.73
C ARG A 42 -12.12 4.71 7.74
N ALA A 43 -12.43 5.00 9.00
CA ALA A 43 -12.53 3.97 10.03
C ALA A 43 -13.68 3.00 9.73
N ALA A 44 -14.81 3.51 9.25
CA ALA A 44 -15.95 2.71 8.83
C ALA A 44 -15.61 1.81 7.62
N ALA A 45 -14.92 2.34 6.61
CA ALA A 45 -14.45 1.56 5.47
C ALA A 45 -13.50 0.43 5.88
N ALA A 46 -12.50 0.74 6.72
CA ALA A 46 -11.60 -0.29 7.25
C ALA A 46 -12.35 -1.35 8.08
N LYS A 47 -13.38 -0.94 8.83
CA LYS A 47 -14.24 -1.87 9.58
C LYS A 47 -15.02 -2.80 8.66
N ARG A 48 -15.59 -2.30 7.56
CA ARG A 48 -16.27 -3.13 6.55
C ARG A 48 -15.33 -4.18 5.99
N ILE A 49 -14.12 -3.79 5.56
CA ILE A 49 -13.12 -4.74 5.03
C ILE A 49 -12.76 -5.82 6.07
N SER A 50 -12.50 -5.43 7.32
CA SER A 50 -12.17 -6.42 8.37
C SER A 50 -13.33 -7.38 8.66
N HIS A 51 -14.56 -6.89 8.62
CA HIS A 51 -15.76 -7.69 8.84
C HIS A 51 -15.98 -8.69 7.70
N GLU A 52 -15.86 -8.24 6.45
CA GLU A 52 -16.00 -9.09 5.26
C GLU A 52 -14.94 -10.19 5.16
N LEU A 53 -13.72 -9.94 5.64
CA LEU A 53 -12.68 -10.96 5.70
C LEU A 53 -12.89 -11.96 6.84
N ASN A 54 -13.51 -11.51 7.94
CA ASN A 54 -13.83 -12.33 9.11
C ASN A 54 -12.64 -13.14 9.66
N ILE A 55 -11.44 -12.55 9.64
CA ILE A 55 -10.21 -13.20 10.12
C ILE A 55 -10.01 -12.87 11.62
N PRO A 56 -9.82 -13.87 12.50
CA PRO A 56 -9.59 -13.64 13.92
C PRO A 56 -8.41 -12.70 14.19
N GLY A 57 -8.66 -11.65 14.98
CA GLY A 57 -7.65 -10.64 15.32
C GLY A 57 -7.36 -9.61 14.21
N PHE A 58 -7.96 -9.74 13.01
CA PHE A 58 -7.77 -8.80 11.91
C PHE A 58 -8.82 -7.68 11.97
N GLY A 59 -8.52 -6.61 12.69
CA GLY A 59 -9.41 -5.46 12.84
C GLY A 59 -9.11 -4.30 11.87
N PRO A 60 -9.83 -3.15 12.02
CA PRO A 60 -9.63 -1.97 11.18
C PRO A 60 -8.19 -1.44 11.19
N LYS A 61 -7.50 -1.53 12.32
CA LYS A 61 -6.08 -1.13 12.43
C LYS A 61 -5.17 -2.02 11.57
N GLU A 62 -5.44 -3.32 11.56
CA GLU A 62 -4.69 -4.29 10.78
C GLU A 62 -4.94 -4.12 9.29
N VAL A 63 -6.16 -3.75 8.87
CA VAL A 63 -6.46 -3.38 7.47
C VAL A 63 -5.56 -2.26 6.98
N ILE A 64 -5.47 -1.16 7.73
CA ILE A 64 -4.64 -0.01 7.36
C ILE A 64 -3.15 -0.39 7.36
N SER A 65 -2.69 -1.12 8.38
CA SER A 65 -1.30 -1.57 8.49
C SER A 65 -0.91 -2.51 7.34
N LYS A 66 -1.76 -3.49 7.02
CA LYS A 66 -1.58 -4.46 5.94
C LYS A 66 -1.48 -3.76 4.59
N PHE A 67 -2.39 -2.83 4.30
CA PHE A 67 -2.34 -2.09 3.04
C PHE A 67 -1.10 -1.21 2.94
N LYS A 68 -0.70 -0.55 4.03
CA LYS A 68 0.55 0.24 4.07
C LYS A 68 1.77 -0.62 3.72
N ASN A 69 1.85 -1.83 4.27
CA ASN A 69 2.93 -2.77 3.97
C ASN A 69 2.90 -3.24 2.51
N LEU A 70 1.73 -3.63 1.99
CA LEU A 70 1.56 -3.99 0.57
C LEU A 70 1.94 -2.83 -0.35
N ARG A 71 1.53 -1.60 -0.04
CA ARG A 71 1.88 -0.40 -0.82
C ARG A 71 3.39 -0.14 -0.81
N SER A 72 4.06 -0.34 0.32
CA SER A 72 5.52 -0.25 0.40
C SER A 72 6.20 -1.26 -0.52
N SER A 73 5.79 -2.53 -0.46
CA SER A 73 6.31 -3.58 -1.35
C SER A 73 6.01 -3.27 -2.82
N PHE A 74 4.81 -2.79 -3.14
CA PHE A 74 4.43 -2.37 -4.49
C PHE A 74 5.33 -1.25 -5.02
N CYS A 75 5.64 -0.25 -4.20
CA CYS A 75 6.57 0.82 -4.58
C CYS A 75 7.99 0.29 -4.86
N GLN A 76 8.44 -0.73 -4.11
CA GLN A 76 9.73 -1.37 -4.35
C GLN A 76 9.75 -2.16 -5.66
N GLU A 77 8.68 -2.90 -5.97
CA GLU A 77 8.53 -3.59 -7.26
C GLU A 77 8.53 -2.60 -8.43
N LEU A 78 7.79 -1.50 -8.29
CA LEU A 78 7.78 -0.38 -9.23
C LEU A 78 9.16 0.26 -9.43
N LYS A 79 9.97 0.36 -8.37
CA LYS A 79 11.35 0.85 -8.45
C LYS A 79 12.25 -0.12 -9.22
N LYS A 80 12.16 -1.44 -8.94
CA LYS A 80 12.92 -2.46 -9.68
C LYS A 80 12.62 -2.43 -11.18
N ILE A 81 11.34 -2.26 -11.55
CA ILE A 81 10.93 -2.07 -12.94
C ILE A 81 11.63 -0.83 -13.53
N SER A 82 11.55 0.32 -12.85
CA SER A 82 12.17 1.57 -13.32
C SER A 82 13.70 1.47 -13.43
N ASP A 83 14.37 0.84 -12.48
CA ASP A 83 15.83 0.72 -12.43
C ASP A 83 16.33 -0.24 -13.53
N SER A 84 15.58 -1.32 -13.81
CA SER A 84 15.89 -2.23 -14.92
C SER A 84 15.79 -1.54 -16.28
N ALA A 85 14.77 -0.67 -16.47
CA ALA A 85 14.58 0.08 -17.70
C ALA A 85 15.68 1.15 -17.92
N ARG A 86 16.22 1.74 -16.84
CA ARG A 86 17.26 2.79 -16.92
C ARG A 86 18.65 2.24 -17.24
N SER A 87 18.93 1.00 -16.86
CA SER A 87 20.28 0.44 -16.90
C SER A 87 20.78 0.07 -18.32
N GLY A 88 20.03 0.41 -19.38
CA GLY A 88 20.48 0.28 -20.77
C GLY A 88 20.69 -1.15 -21.27
N LYS A 89 20.32 -2.16 -20.48
CA LYS A 89 20.21 -3.55 -20.96
C LYS A 89 19.05 -3.58 -21.95
N GLY A 90 19.24 -4.22 -23.11
CA GLY A 90 18.26 -4.24 -24.20
C GLY A 90 16.85 -4.57 -23.72
N THR A 91 15.84 -4.18 -24.48
CA THR A 91 14.40 -4.28 -24.14
C THR A 91 13.91 -5.65 -23.67
N ASP A 92 14.71 -6.70 -23.85
CA ASP A 92 14.46 -8.07 -23.39
C ASP A 92 14.68 -8.29 -21.87
N ASP A 93 15.41 -7.38 -21.18
CA ASP A 93 15.87 -7.54 -19.80
C ASP A 93 15.09 -6.70 -18.75
N ILE A 94 13.91 -6.16 -19.09
CA ILE A 94 13.10 -5.39 -18.14
C ILE A 94 12.57 -6.32 -17.05
N TYR A 95 12.80 -5.95 -15.79
CA TYR A 95 12.33 -6.69 -14.63
C TYR A 95 10.80 -6.79 -14.63
N LYS A 96 10.29 -8.02 -14.47
CA LYS A 96 8.87 -8.31 -14.27
C LYS A 96 8.65 -8.75 -12.81
N PRO A 97 7.75 -8.07 -12.07
CA PRO A 97 7.34 -8.51 -10.73
C PRO A 97 6.86 -9.95 -10.76
N LYS A 98 7.33 -10.77 -9.81
CA LYS A 98 6.96 -12.19 -9.70
C LYS A 98 5.88 -12.45 -8.65
N VAL A 99 5.45 -11.41 -7.95
CA VAL A 99 4.45 -11.53 -6.87
C VAL A 99 3.04 -11.52 -7.47
N PHE A 100 2.24 -12.53 -7.13
CA PHE A 100 0.92 -12.76 -7.76
C PHE A 100 -0.05 -11.59 -7.58
N TRP A 101 0.06 -10.83 -6.49
CA TRP A 101 -0.83 -9.72 -6.16
C TRP A 101 -0.47 -8.41 -6.89
N PHE A 102 0.66 -8.35 -7.60
CA PHE A 102 1.16 -7.11 -8.20
C PHE A 102 0.16 -6.51 -9.18
N ASP A 103 -0.34 -7.31 -10.13
CA ASP A 103 -1.22 -6.83 -11.19
C ASP A 103 -2.56 -6.35 -10.63
N GLN A 104 -3.11 -7.07 -9.65
CA GLN A 104 -4.33 -6.65 -8.96
C GLN A 104 -4.13 -5.32 -8.22
N MET A 105 -3.00 -5.14 -7.55
CA MET A 105 -2.71 -3.87 -6.89
C MET A 105 -2.49 -2.74 -7.90
N ASN A 106 -1.77 -3.01 -8.98
CA ASN A 106 -1.48 -2.06 -10.06
C ASN A 106 -2.76 -1.55 -10.75
N SER A 107 -3.81 -2.37 -10.86
CA SER A 107 -5.05 -2.01 -11.55
C SER A 107 -5.79 -0.81 -10.95
N PHE A 108 -5.71 -0.62 -9.62
CA PHE A 108 -6.42 0.46 -8.93
C PHE A 108 -5.50 1.46 -8.23
N ILE A 109 -4.33 1.05 -7.72
CA ILE A 109 -3.50 1.95 -6.89
C ILE A 109 -2.55 2.79 -7.71
N ARG A 110 -2.19 2.35 -8.93
CA ARG A 110 -1.13 2.96 -9.73
C ARG A 110 -1.30 4.48 -9.94
N PRO A 111 -2.49 5.02 -10.24
CA PRO A 111 -2.68 6.46 -10.39
C PRO A 111 -2.38 7.25 -9.11
N PHE A 112 -2.55 6.63 -7.95
CA PHE A 112 -2.39 7.24 -6.63
C PHE A 112 -0.99 7.01 -6.02
N VAL A 113 -0.10 6.30 -6.72
CA VAL A 113 1.29 6.08 -6.33
C VAL A 113 2.18 6.95 -7.19
N GLN A 114 2.57 8.10 -6.65
CA GLN A 114 3.64 8.90 -7.23
C GLN A 114 4.96 8.17 -7.00
N GLN A 115 5.63 7.76 -8.08
CA GLN A 115 7.05 7.44 -8.02
C GLN A 115 7.79 8.73 -7.72
N ARG A 116 8.06 9.00 -6.44
CA ARG A 116 8.99 10.06 -6.08
C ARG A 116 10.35 9.61 -6.64
N PRO A 117 11.02 10.40 -7.51
CA PRO A 117 12.41 10.11 -7.83
C PRO A 117 13.15 10.06 -6.49
N THR A 118 13.87 8.96 -6.24
CA THR A 118 14.75 8.87 -5.08
C THR A 118 15.75 10.01 -5.17
N GLN A 119 15.51 11.11 -4.46
CA GLN A 119 16.61 11.92 -4.00
C GLN A 119 17.31 11.08 -2.93
N SER A 120 18.55 10.73 -3.21
CA SER A 120 19.44 10.09 -2.24
C SER A 120 19.38 10.88 -0.93
N ASN A 121 19.14 10.19 0.20
CA ASN A 121 19.13 10.83 1.51
C ASN A 121 20.55 11.36 1.83
N LEU A 122 20.79 12.62 1.51
CA LEU A 122 21.55 13.51 2.36
C LEU A 122 20.56 14.62 2.75
N VAL A 123 20.20 14.63 4.03
CA VAL A 123 19.44 15.66 4.77
C VAL A 123 18.01 15.96 4.29
N ASN A 124 17.00 15.70 5.12
CA ASN A 124 16.52 16.73 6.05
C ASN A 124 15.27 16.23 6.81
N THR A 125 15.45 16.04 8.11
CA THR A 125 14.40 15.96 9.13
C THR A 125 13.70 17.32 9.28
N PHE A 126 12.73 17.64 8.43
CA PHE A 126 11.82 18.79 8.61
C PHE A 126 10.51 18.36 7.91
N PHE A 127 9.40 18.08 8.59
CA PHE A 127 8.50 19.05 9.21
C PHE A 127 7.62 18.32 10.25
N LEU A 128 7.94 18.45 11.54
CA LEU A 128 7.00 18.26 12.64
C LEU A 128 7.25 19.32 13.72
N LEU A 129 7.29 20.59 13.32
CA LEU A 129 7.15 21.71 14.25
C LEU A 129 6.29 22.79 13.59
N LEU A 130 4.98 22.70 13.82
CA LEU A 130 4.21 23.88 14.20
C LEU A 130 4.25 23.92 15.74
N PRO A 131 4.42 25.11 16.33
CA PRO A 131 3.23 25.72 16.90
C PRO A 131 3.12 27.25 16.72
N SER A 132 1.84 27.64 16.73
CA SER A 132 1.18 28.92 17.07
C SER A 132 1.65 30.23 16.48
#